data_AF-A0A2S9FSW2-F1
#
_entry.id   AF-A0A2S9FSW2-F1
#
_cell.length_a   1.000
_cell.length_b   1.000
_cell.length_c   1.000
_cell.angle_alpha   90.00
_cell.angle_beta   90.00
_cell.angle_gamma   90.00
#
_symmetry.space_group_name_H-M   'P 1'
#
loop_
_entity.id
_entity.type
_entity.pdbx_description
1 polymer ?
#
loop_
_entity_poly.entity_id
_entity_poly.type
_entity_poly.pdbx_seq_one_letter_code
_entity_poly.pdbx_strand_id
1 'polypeptide(L)'
;RRGAMVTDRYQRLRHHDTTAELLAFAADAGLAAVAVDNIPGASRIEDVELPRETLLIFGAEGPGITDDAKAGARLTVSIAQFGSTRSINAA
;
A
#
# COMPACT_ATOMS: atom_id res chain seq x y z
N ARG A 1 -11.67 -17.75 3.28
CA ARG A 1 -12.27 -18.22 4.56
C ARG A 1 -11.54 -19.43 5.14
N ARG A 2 -11.45 -20.57 4.44
CA ARG A 2 -10.44 -21.61 4.82
C ARG A 2 -9.03 -21.04 4.65
N GLY A 3 -8.12 -21.32 5.59
CA GLY A 3 -6.74 -20.82 5.58
C GLY A 3 -6.52 -19.44 6.23
N ALA A 4 -7.57 -18.62 6.38
CA ALA A 4 -7.45 -17.24 6.89
C ALA A 4 -7.54 -17.13 8.42
N MET A 5 -7.43 -18.24 9.17
CA MET A 5 -7.59 -18.27 10.64
C MET A 5 -8.79 -17.45 11.17
N VAL A 6 -9.92 -17.47 10.45
CA VAL A 6 -11.16 -16.77 10.82
C VAL A 6 -11.01 -15.23 10.88
N THR A 7 -10.02 -14.64 10.18
CA THR A 7 -9.82 -13.19 10.11
C THR A 7 -11.03 -12.43 9.59
N ASP A 8 -11.86 -13.06 8.78
CA ASP A 8 -13.10 -12.47 8.27
C ASP A 8 -14.11 -12.06 9.35
N ARG A 9 -13.95 -12.54 10.59
CA ARG A 9 -14.79 -12.12 11.73
C ARG A 9 -14.35 -10.80 12.37
N TYR A 10 -13.11 -10.37 12.18
CA TYR A 10 -12.56 -9.19 12.85
C TYR A 10 -11.86 -8.20 11.92
N GLN A 11 -11.54 -8.60 10.70
CA GLN A 11 -11.14 -7.67 9.64
C GLN A 11 -12.36 -7.24 8.83
N ARG A 12 -12.52 -5.93 8.67
CA ARG A 12 -13.54 -5.36 7.78
C ARG A 12 -12.94 -5.22 6.39
N LEU A 13 -13.55 -5.88 5.41
CA LEU A 13 -13.14 -5.79 4.01
C LEU A 13 -14.07 -4.82 3.27
N ARG A 14 -13.47 -3.89 2.54
CA ARG A 14 -14.18 -2.96 1.65
C ARG A 14 -13.57 -3.05 0.25
N HIS A 15 -14.42 -3.27 -0.76
CA HIS A 15 -14.03 -3.23 -2.16
C HIS A 15 -14.25 -1.83 -2.72
N HIS A 16 -13.31 -1.37 -3.54
CA HIS A 16 -13.41 -0.17 -4.36
C HIS A 16 -13.18 -0.60 -5.80
N ASP A 17 -14.03 -0.18 -6.72
CA ASP A 17 -13.96 -0.68 -8.10
C ASP A 17 -12.81 -0.03 -8.87
N THR A 18 -12.34 1.13 -8.40
CA THR A 18 -11.24 1.87 -9.02
C THR A 18 -10.26 2.44 -7.99
N THR A 19 -9.04 2.72 -8.44
CA THR A 19 -8.03 3.46 -7.64
C THR A 19 -8.54 4.82 -7.21
N ALA A 20 -9.27 5.53 -8.08
CA ALA A 20 -9.83 6.84 -7.78
C ALA A 20 -10.83 6.77 -6.61
N GLU A 21 -11.68 5.75 -6.57
CA GLU A 21 -12.62 5.53 -5.46
C GLU A 21 -11.92 5.20 -4.15
N LEU A 22 -10.82 4.45 -4.18
CA LEU A 22 -10.00 4.18 -2.99
C LEU A 22 -9.37 5.46 -2.44
N LEU A 23 -8.82 6.31 -3.32
CA LEU A 23 -8.21 7.58 -2.93
C LEU A 23 -9.24 8.57 -2.40
N ALA A 24 -10.43 8.63 -3.02
CA ALA A 24 -11.55 9.43 -2.51
C ALA A 24 -11.97 8.97 -1.11
N PHE A 25 -12.08 7.65 -0.89
CA PHE A 25 -12.36 7.09 0.43
C PHE A 25 -11.30 7.46 1.47
N ALA A 26 -10.01 7.39 1.11
CA ALA A 26 -8.93 7.78 1.99
C ALA A 26 -9.05 9.25 2.39
N ALA A 27 -9.31 10.14 1.42
CA ALA A 27 -9.51 11.56 1.67
C ALA A 27 -10.72 11.82 2.61
N ASP A 28 -11.87 11.20 2.34
CA ASP A 28 -13.08 11.33 3.16
C ASP A 28 -12.87 10.81 4.59
N ALA A 29 -12.04 9.78 4.75
CA ALA A 29 -11.69 9.20 6.04
C ALA A 29 -10.55 9.94 6.76
N GLY A 30 -9.95 10.96 6.14
CA GLY A 30 -8.79 11.69 6.70
C GLY A 30 -7.50 10.88 6.71
N LEU A 31 -7.38 9.86 5.85
CA LEU A 31 -6.22 8.99 5.73
C LEU A 31 -5.26 9.50 4.65
N ALA A 32 -3.97 9.55 4.96
CA ALA A 32 -2.93 9.80 3.98
C ALA A 32 -2.61 8.53 3.19
N ALA A 33 -2.81 8.56 1.88
CA ALA A 33 -2.39 7.47 1.00
C ALA A 33 -0.86 7.40 0.90
N VAL A 34 -0.29 6.22 1.11
CA VAL A 34 1.15 5.95 1.03
C VAL A 34 1.36 4.74 0.14
N ALA A 35 2.02 4.94 -1.00
CA ALA A 35 2.33 3.84 -1.92
C ALA A 35 3.55 3.07 -1.42
N VAL A 36 3.48 1.74 -1.44
CA VAL A 36 4.62 0.86 -1.12
C VAL A 36 5.09 0.17 -2.39
N ASP A 37 6.25 0.56 -2.90
CA ASP A 37 6.84 0.02 -4.12
C ASP A 37 8.38 0.19 -4.13
N ASN A 38 9.09 -0.67 -4.83
CA ASN A 38 10.55 -0.64 -4.96
C ASN A 38 11.01 0.06 -6.25
N ILE A 39 10.45 1.23 -6.51
CA ILE A 39 10.76 2.05 -7.70
C ILE A 39 11.79 3.14 -7.38
N PRO A 40 12.53 3.64 -8.40
CA PRO A 40 13.40 4.81 -8.22
C PRO A 40 12.64 5.99 -7.60
N GLY A 41 13.24 6.62 -6.59
CA GLY A 41 12.66 7.76 -5.88
C GLY A 41 11.82 7.39 -4.66
N ALA A 42 11.54 6.11 -4.41
CA ALA A 42 10.93 5.68 -3.16
C ALA A 42 11.91 5.82 -1.99
N SER A 43 11.47 6.43 -0.89
CA SER A 43 12.24 6.49 0.36
C SER A 43 12.12 5.17 1.10
N ARG A 44 13.13 4.76 1.87
CA ARG A 44 13.01 3.57 2.70
C ARG A 44 12.04 3.81 3.85
N ILE A 45 11.16 2.85 4.13
CA ILE A 45 10.12 3.00 5.16
C ILE A 45 10.72 3.20 6.56
N GLU A 46 11.90 2.61 6.82
CA GLU A 46 12.63 2.81 8.08
C GLU A 46 13.24 4.21 8.26
N ASP A 47 13.38 4.98 7.17
CA ASP A 47 13.98 6.32 7.16
C ASP A 47 12.91 7.43 7.12
N VAL A 48 11.62 7.07 7.13
CA VAL A 48 10.50 8.00 6.96
C VAL A 48 9.51 7.89 8.11
N GLU A 49 9.10 9.04 8.62
CA GLU A 49 7.98 9.12 9.55
C GLU A 49 6.66 9.04 8.77
N LEU A 50 5.93 7.93 8.95
CA LEU A 50 4.60 7.78 8.35
C LEU A 50 3.56 8.63 9.10
N PRO A 51 2.60 9.24 8.39
CA PRO A 51 1.45 9.86 9.03
C PRO A 51 0.75 8.87 9.96
N ARG A 52 0.26 9.36 11.10
CA ARG A 52 -0.48 8.51 12.04
C ARG A 52 -1.71 7.85 11.40
N GLU A 53 -2.44 8.62 10.61
CA GLU A 53 -3.62 8.19 9.88
C GLU A 53 -3.21 7.85 8.43
N THR A 54 -2.78 6.61 8.20
CA THR A 54 -2.22 6.18 6.92
C THR A 54 -3.01 5.03 6.31
N LEU A 55 -3.23 5.13 5.00
CA LEU A 55 -3.65 4.03 4.14
C LEU A 55 -2.45 3.59 3.30
N LEU A 56 -1.90 2.40 3.60
CA LEU A 56 -0.84 1.79 2.80
C LEU A 56 -1.43 1.13 1.56
N ILE A 57 -0.92 1.48 0.39
CA ILE A 57 -1.30 0.89 -0.89
C ILE A 57 -0.17 -0.05 -1.32
N PHE A 58 -0.53 -1.31 -1.58
CA PHE A 58 0.38 -2.31 -2.13
C PHE A 58 -0.02 -2.64 -3.56
N GLY A 59 0.99 -2.76 -4.43
CA GLY A 59 0.80 -3.14 -5.83
C GLY A 59 0.52 -4.62 -6.01
N ALA A 60 0.01 -5.00 -7.18
CA ALA A 60 -0.11 -6.40 -7.55
C ALA A 60 1.27 -7.02 -7.82
N GLU A 61 1.41 -8.30 -7.53
CA GLU A 61 2.62 -9.06 -7.84
C GLU A 61 2.89 -9.05 -9.35
N GLY A 62 4.03 -8.49 -9.76
CA GLY A 62 4.39 -8.28 -11.17
C GLY A 62 4.35 -6.80 -11.58
N PRO A 63 3.16 -6.22 -11.88
CA PRO A 63 3.07 -4.84 -12.37
C PRO A 63 3.30 -3.78 -11.30
N GLY A 64 3.26 -4.14 -10.00
CA GLY A 64 3.48 -3.21 -8.90
C GLY A 64 2.32 -2.21 -8.72
N ILE A 65 2.63 -1.02 -8.23
CA ILE A 65 1.65 0.05 -8.04
C ILE A 65 1.33 0.73 -9.38
N THR A 66 0.05 1.01 -9.62
CA THR A 66 -0.44 1.76 -10.81
C THR A 66 -0.03 3.24 -10.76
N ASP A 67 0.07 3.88 -11.92
CA ASP A 67 0.44 5.31 -11.99
C ASP A 67 -0.57 6.21 -11.26
N ASP A 68 -1.86 5.89 -11.31
CA ASP A 68 -2.90 6.61 -10.58
C ASP A 68 -2.68 6.54 -9.05
N ALA A 69 -2.30 5.38 -8.52
CA ALA A 69 -2.04 5.21 -7.10
C ALA A 69 -0.75 5.93 -6.68
N LYS A 70 0.28 5.96 -7.53
CA LYS A 70 1.48 6.78 -7.31
C LYS A 70 1.16 8.27 -7.29
N ALA A 71 0.38 8.75 -8.26
CA ALA A 71 0.02 10.15 -8.37
C ALA A 71 -0.87 10.63 -7.20
N GLY A 72 -1.74 9.74 -6.69
CA GLY A 72 -2.60 10.04 -5.55
C GLY A 72 -1.95 9.83 -4.18
N ALA A 73 -0.78 9.20 -4.11
CA ALA A 73 -0.07 8.98 -2.86
C ALA A 73 0.63 10.26 -2.38
N ARG A 74 0.57 10.51 -1.07
CA ARG A 74 1.31 11.59 -0.42
C ARG A 74 2.82 11.33 -0.46
N LEU A 75 3.23 10.07 -0.38
CA LEU A 75 4.61 9.62 -0.47
C LEU A 75 4.66 8.17 -0.97
N THR A 76 5.79 7.83 -1.58
CA THR A 76 6.12 6.45 -1.97
C THR A 76 7.27 5.96 -1.11
N VAL A 77 7.05 4.84 -0.44
CA VAL A 77 8.06 4.17 0.39
C VAL A 77 8.43 2.80 -0.18
N SER A 78 9.61 2.32 0.17
CA SER A 78 10.11 0.99 -0.14
C SER A 78 10.49 0.26 1.14
N ILE A 79 10.35 -1.07 1.13
CA ILE A 79 10.93 -1.91 2.18
C ILE A 79 12.33 -2.28 1.74
N ALA A 80 13.34 -1.97 2.56
CA ALA A 80 14.72 -2.29 2.20
C ALA A 80 14.93 -3.80 2.05
N GLN A 81 15.65 -4.17 0.99
CA GLN A 81 16.00 -5.54 0.66
C GLN A 81 17.53 -5.65 0.64
N PHE A 82 18.08 -6.46 1.54
CA PHE A 82 19.52 -6.63 1.72
C PHE A 82 20.07 -7.91 1.06
N GLY A 83 19.22 -8.63 0.30
CA GLY A 83 19.56 -9.86 -0.40
C GLY A 83 19.42 -9.76 -1.92
N SER A 84 19.68 -10.86 -2.64
CA SER A 84 19.53 -10.95 -4.10
C SER A 84 18.08 -10.96 -4.58
N THR A 85 17.13 -11.09 -3.65
CA THR A 85 15.70 -11.02 -3.92
C THR A 85 15.33 -9.56 -4.22
N ARG A 86 14.55 -9.35 -5.29
CA ARG A 86 14.15 -8.01 -5.76
C ARG A 86 12.75 -7.58 -5.30
N SER A 87 11.97 -8.50 -4.73
CA SER A 87 10.63 -8.25 -4.17
C SER A 87 10.39 -9.06 -2.89
N ILE A 88 9.58 -8.50 -2.00
CA ILE A 88 8.98 -9.21 -0.87
C ILE A 88 7.54 -9.57 -1.25
N ASN A 89 7.08 -10.73 -0.79
CA ASN A 89 5.71 -11.15 -1.03
C ASN A 89 4.71 -10.23 -0.31
N ALA A 90 3.60 -9.90 -0.96
CA ALA A 90 2.61 -8.95 -0.45
C ALA A 90 1.53 -9.56 0.49
N ALA A 91 1.70 -10.83 0.93
CA ALA A 91 0.68 -11.60 1.68
C ALA A 91 0.41 -11.11 3.11
#